data_AF-A0A973ENL3-F1
#
_entry.id   AF-A0A973ENL3-F1
#
_cell.length_a   1.000
_cell.length_b   1.000
_cell.length_c   1.000
_cell.angle_alpha   90.00
_cell.angle_beta   90.00
_cell.angle_gamma   90.00
#
_symmetry.space_group_name_H-M   'P 1'
#
loop_
_entity.id
_entity.type
_entity.pdbx_description
1 polymer ?
#
loop_
_entity_poly.entity_id
_entity_poly.type
_entity_poly.pdbx_seq_one_letter_code
_entity_poly.pdbx_strand_id
1 'polypeptide(L)'
;MINWYYWEAAADGYAVNANTFKEATKEKPMILEIGPHAEITGLQAVPVKKGERLPIGCNGIISKKELEEGKRVKLEDDRIVVMVPMQVKEAKGFKYKDTYKHKGIKTNPWSGAWNVAWVLALGVCLGYSAEGFTDLFGLKLKKIEHYGH
;
A
#
# COMPACT_ATOMS: atom_id res chain seq x y z
N MET A 1 -12.33 7.14 4.49
CA MET A 1 -11.28 7.73 3.62
C MET A 1 -10.87 6.64 2.63
N ILE A 2 -11.05 6.83 1.32
CA ILE A 2 -10.66 5.81 0.33
C ILE A 2 -9.14 5.78 0.26
N ASN A 3 -8.55 4.63 0.56
CA ASN A 3 -7.09 4.46 0.44
C ASN A 3 -6.75 4.24 -1.05
N TRP A 4 -6.20 5.27 -1.68
CA TRP A 4 -5.82 5.28 -3.10
C TRP A 4 -4.59 4.43 -3.40
N TYR A 5 -3.89 4.02 -2.35
CA TYR A 5 -2.71 3.20 -2.41
C TYR A 5 -2.89 2.00 -1.47
N TYR A 6 -2.37 0.85 -1.89
CA TYR A 6 -2.32 -0.35 -1.06
C TYR A 6 -0.99 -1.06 -1.28
N TRP A 7 -0.66 -1.96 -0.36
CA TRP A 7 0.56 -2.74 -0.42
C TRP A 7 0.19 -4.19 -0.70
N GLU A 8 1.01 -4.91 -1.46
CA GLU A 8 0.81 -6.32 -1.77
C GLU A 8 1.84 -7.19 -1.05
N ALA A 9 1.43 -8.39 -0.68
CA ALA A 9 2.30 -9.36 -0.06
C ALA A 9 3.36 -9.86 -1.05
N ALA A 10 4.63 -9.71 -0.69
CA ALA A 10 5.76 -10.13 -1.54
C ALA A 10 5.96 -11.66 -1.56
N ALA A 11 5.50 -12.35 -0.51
CA ALA A 11 5.63 -13.78 -0.29
C ALA A 11 4.46 -14.29 0.57
N ASP A 12 4.25 -15.61 0.55
CA ASP A 12 3.30 -16.26 1.45
C ASP A 12 3.83 -16.23 2.89
N GLY A 13 2.97 -15.89 3.83
CA GLY A 13 3.37 -15.74 5.23
C GLY A 13 2.34 -15.00 6.06
N TYR A 14 2.84 -14.15 6.96
CA TYR A 14 2.02 -13.40 7.90
C TYR A 14 2.38 -11.91 7.83
N ALA A 15 1.40 -11.09 7.54
CA ALA A 15 1.48 -9.64 7.60
C ALA A 15 1.54 -9.20 9.07
N VAL A 16 2.50 -8.36 9.39
CA VAL A 16 2.81 -7.94 10.75
C VAL A 16 3.23 -6.46 10.79
N ASN A 17 3.17 -5.87 11.98
CA ASN A 17 3.76 -4.57 12.23
C ASN A 17 5.10 -4.71 12.96
N ALA A 18 6.20 -4.76 12.22
CA ALA A 18 7.57 -4.80 12.68
C ALA A 18 7.99 -3.65 13.61
N ASN A 19 7.19 -2.58 13.75
CA ASN A 19 7.46 -1.56 14.77
C ASN A 19 7.07 -2.05 16.17
N THR A 20 6.08 -2.94 16.27
CA THR A 20 5.49 -3.37 17.54
C THR A 20 6.40 -4.33 18.31
N PHE A 21 7.29 -5.03 17.61
CA PHE A 21 8.21 -6.02 18.21
C PHE A 21 9.68 -5.71 17.98
N LYS A 22 10.05 -4.42 17.80
CA LYS A 22 11.45 -4.00 17.64
C LYS A 22 12.36 -4.38 18.81
N GLU A 23 11.78 -4.47 20.00
CA GLU A 23 12.50 -4.78 21.24
C GLU A 23 12.51 -6.28 21.57
N ALA A 24 11.96 -7.13 20.70
CA ALA A 24 11.97 -8.57 20.92
C ALA A 24 13.41 -9.11 20.97
N THR A 25 13.71 -9.93 21.97
CA THR A 25 14.99 -10.63 22.11
C THR A 25 14.76 -12.11 22.40
N LYS A 26 15.82 -12.92 22.36
CA LYS A 26 15.73 -14.35 22.72
C LYS A 26 15.32 -14.57 24.19
N GLU A 27 15.69 -13.64 25.07
CA GLU A 27 15.38 -13.69 26.50
C GLU A 27 13.99 -13.13 26.81
N LYS A 28 13.52 -12.18 26.00
CA LYS A 28 12.17 -11.60 26.07
C LYS A 28 11.51 -11.64 24.70
N PRO A 29 11.02 -12.81 24.26
CA PRO A 29 10.36 -12.94 22.98
C PRO A 29 9.00 -12.22 23.01
N MET A 30 8.59 -11.72 21.86
CA MET A 30 7.28 -11.08 21.68
C MET A 30 6.37 -12.04 20.93
N ILE A 31 5.16 -12.22 21.46
CA ILE A 31 4.19 -13.17 20.94
C ILE A 31 3.16 -12.39 20.12
N LEU A 32 2.97 -12.78 18.87
CA LEU A 32 1.96 -12.22 17.97
C LEU A 32 0.77 -13.17 17.92
N GLU A 33 -0.43 -12.61 18.07
CA GLU A 33 -1.68 -13.35 17.92
C GLU A 33 -2.04 -13.44 16.43
N ILE A 34 -2.30 -14.67 15.96
CA ILE A 34 -2.72 -14.90 14.58
C ILE A 34 -4.24 -14.72 14.50
N GLY A 35 -4.70 -13.86 13.60
CA GLY A 35 -6.13 -13.67 13.39
C GLY A 35 -6.46 -12.95 12.07
N PRO A 36 -7.69 -13.12 11.56
CA PRO A 36 -8.17 -12.36 10.41
C PRO A 36 -8.53 -10.93 10.86
N HIS A 37 -7.53 -10.05 10.91
CA HIS A 37 -7.73 -8.64 11.25
C HIS A 37 -7.72 -7.78 9.99
N ALA A 38 -8.70 -6.86 9.88
CA ALA A 38 -8.75 -5.88 8.80
C ALA A 38 -7.63 -4.81 8.95
N GLU A 39 -7.22 -4.55 10.18
CA GLU A 39 -6.17 -3.61 10.56
C GLU A 39 -5.28 -4.24 11.63
N ILE A 40 -3.97 -4.03 11.53
CA ILE A 40 -2.98 -4.54 12.49
C ILE A 40 -2.71 -3.46 13.54
N THR A 41 -3.24 -3.66 14.74
CA THR A 41 -3.02 -2.78 15.91
C THR A 41 -2.25 -3.54 16.98
N GLY A 42 -0.93 -3.36 17.03
CA GLY A 42 -0.07 -4.00 18.04
C GLY A 42 0.46 -5.38 17.63
N LEU A 43 0.52 -6.31 18.59
CA LEU A 43 1.12 -7.64 18.45
C LEU A 43 0.18 -8.63 17.74
N GLN A 44 -0.16 -8.32 16.50
CA GLN A 44 -1.05 -9.12 15.67
C GLN A 44 -0.35 -9.57 14.39
N ALA A 45 -0.75 -10.74 13.90
CA ALA A 45 -0.30 -11.33 12.67
C ALA A 45 -1.49 -11.77 11.83
N VAL A 46 -1.53 -11.37 10.56
CA VAL A 46 -2.60 -11.72 9.62
C VAL A 46 -2.04 -12.65 8.54
N PRO A 47 -2.60 -13.85 8.33
CA PRO A 47 -2.14 -14.74 7.27
C PRO A 47 -2.40 -14.10 5.90
N VAL A 48 -1.39 -14.05 5.04
CA VAL A 48 -1.47 -13.47 3.70
C VAL A 48 -0.78 -14.36 2.67
N LYS A 49 -1.32 -14.42 1.46
CA LYS A 49 -0.70 -15.06 0.30
C LYS A 49 0.03 -14.04 -0.57
N LYS A 50 1.02 -14.48 -1.33
CA LYS A 50 1.75 -13.65 -2.29
C LYS A 50 0.77 -12.98 -3.27
N GLY A 51 0.89 -11.67 -3.43
CA GLY A 51 0.01 -10.85 -4.27
C GLY A 51 -1.29 -10.41 -3.59
N GLU A 52 -1.59 -10.89 -2.39
CA GLU A 52 -2.75 -10.45 -1.62
C GLU A 52 -2.53 -9.04 -1.06
N ARG A 53 -3.62 -8.29 -0.93
CA ARG A 53 -3.61 -6.96 -0.34
C ARG A 53 -3.27 -7.05 1.15
N LEU A 54 -2.28 -6.28 1.58
CA LEU A 54 -1.90 -6.20 2.99
C LEU A 54 -2.94 -5.41 3.80
N PRO A 55 -3.22 -5.85 5.05
CA PRO A 55 -4.08 -5.14 5.97
C PRO A 55 -3.48 -3.77 6.35
N ILE A 56 -4.35 -2.86 6.81
CA ILE A 56 -3.96 -1.50 7.19
C ILE A 56 -3.02 -1.57 8.42
N GLY A 57 -1.99 -0.71 8.46
CA GLY A 57 -1.01 -0.69 9.55
C GLY A 57 0.11 -1.74 9.45
N CYS A 58 0.05 -2.62 8.45
CA CYS A 58 1.14 -3.54 8.13
C CYS A 58 2.36 -2.77 7.61
N ASN A 59 3.56 -3.14 8.09
CA ASN A 59 4.84 -2.63 7.57
C ASN A 59 5.82 -3.76 7.20
N GLY A 60 5.41 -5.02 7.38
CA GLY A 60 6.24 -6.17 7.06
C GLY A 60 5.51 -7.51 6.98
N ILE A 61 6.20 -8.51 6.46
CA ILE A 61 5.73 -9.86 6.21
C ILE A 61 6.77 -10.83 6.75
N ILE A 62 6.37 -11.69 7.68
CA ILE A 62 7.14 -12.86 8.09
C ILE A 62 6.81 -13.97 7.09
N SER A 63 7.80 -14.39 6.30
CA SER A 63 7.57 -15.42 5.29
C SER A 63 7.45 -16.81 5.92
N LYS A 64 6.72 -17.73 5.28
CA LYS A 64 6.63 -19.13 5.76
C LYS A 64 8.00 -19.80 5.89
N LYS A 65 8.93 -19.48 4.98
CA LYS A 65 10.31 -19.98 5.02
C LYS A 65 11.03 -19.58 6.31
N GLU A 66 10.82 -18.34 6.77
CA GLU A 66 11.45 -17.86 8.02
C GLU A 66 10.85 -18.52 9.26
N LEU A 67 9.59 -18.95 9.21
CA LEU A 67 8.96 -19.74 10.27
C LEU A 67 9.49 -21.18 10.29
N GLU A 68 9.63 -21.81 9.12
CA GLU A 68 10.21 -23.15 8.99
C GLU A 68 11.68 -23.20 9.43
N GLU A 69 12.44 -22.13 9.16
CA GLU A 69 13.83 -22.01 9.63
C GLU A 69 13.93 -21.93 11.16
N GLY A 70 12.91 -21.43 11.87
CA GLY A 70 12.80 -21.43 13.34
C GLY A 70 13.87 -20.62 14.09
N LYS A 71 14.81 -19.98 13.37
CA LYS A 71 15.99 -19.28 13.95
C LYS A 71 15.65 -17.92 14.55
N ARG A 72 14.66 -17.23 13.98
CA ARG A 72 14.33 -15.84 14.32
C ARG A 72 12.89 -15.68 14.78
N VAL A 73 12.02 -16.51 14.23
CA VAL A 73 10.60 -16.55 14.52
C VAL A 73 10.22 -18.03 14.57
N LYS A 74 9.38 -18.40 15.52
CA LYS A 74 8.80 -19.73 15.63
C LYS A 74 7.28 -19.64 15.60
N LEU A 75 6.66 -20.67 15.03
CA LEU A 75 5.24 -20.90 15.18
C LEU A 75 5.06 -21.82 16.39
N GLU A 76 4.36 -21.35 17.42
CA GLU A 76 3.96 -22.15 18.57
C GLU A 76 2.43 -22.18 18.59
N ASP A 77 1.87 -23.35 18.31
CA ASP A 77 0.44 -23.61 18.15
C ASP A 77 -0.24 -22.60 17.20
N ASP A 78 -0.95 -21.61 17.75
CA ASP A 78 -1.68 -20.55 17.03
C ASP A 78 -1.03 -19.16 17.17
N ARG A 79 0.24 -19.09 17.59
CA ARG A 79 0.93 -17.83 17.87
C ARG A 79 2.31 -17.80 17.21
N ILE A 80 2.71 -16.60 16.80
CA ILE A 80 4.03 -16.36 16.21
C ILE A 80 4.93 -15.75 17.29
N VAL A 81 5.95 -16.50 17.70
CA VAL A 81 6.94 -16.07 18.69
C VAL A 81 8.13 -15.45 17.98
N VAL A 82 8.29 -14.14 18.08
CA VAL A 82 9.39 -13.39 17.50
C VAL A 82 10.53 -13.27 18.52
N MET A 83 11.69 -13.83 18.19
CA MET A 83 12.91 -13.78 19.03
C MET A 83 13.97 -12.81 18.48
N VAL A 84 14.02 -12.61 17.16
CA VAL A 84 15.01 -11.75 16.50
C VAL A 84 14.34 -10.87 15.43
N PRO A 85 13.95 -9.63 15.79
CA PRO A 85 13.11 -8.77 14.95
C PRO A 85 13.84 -8.17 13.74
N MET A 86 15.17 -8.07 13.77
CA MET A 86 15.99 -7.56 12.67
C MET A 86 17.27 -8.37 12.50
N GLN A 87 17.72 -8.54 11.26
CA GLN A 87 19.02 -9.14 10.95
C GLN A 87 19.73 -8.27 9.92
N VAL A 88 21.05 -8.13 10.07
CA VAL A 88 21.86 -7.50 9.03
C VAL A 88 22.17 -8.59 7.99
N LYS A 89 21.63 -8.44 6.78
CA LYS A 89 21.97 -9.30 5.64
C LYS A 89 22.92 -8.57 4.72
N GLU A 90 23.77 -9.33 4.06
CA GLU A 90 24.72 -8.82 3.07
C GLU A 90 24.39 -9.46 1.72
N ALA A 91 24.12 -8.63 0.72
CA ALA A 91 23.95 -9.10 -0.65
C ALA A 91 24.69 -8.15 -1.58
N LYS A 92 25.45 -8.73 -2.52
CA LYS A 92 26.23 -7.98 -3.53
C LYS A 92 27.14 -6.89 -2.91
N GLY A 93 27.77 -7.19 -1.77
CA GLY A 93 28.71 -6.28 -1.09
C GLY A 93 28.07 -5.13 -0.31
N PHE A 94 26.75 -5.04 -0.25
CA PHE A 94 26.04 -4.06 0.60
C PHE A 94 25.41 -4.75 1.81
N LYS A 95 25.73 -4.23 3.00
CA LYS A 95 25.07 -4.61 4.26
C LYS A 95 23.79 -3.82 4.40
N TYR A 96 22.65 -4.49 4.50
CA TYR A 96 21.36 -3.86 4.75
C TYR A 96 20.69 -4.46 5.98
N LYS A 97 19.96 -3.62 6.71
CA LYS A 97 19.09 -4.06 7.79
C LYS A 97 17.86 -4.72 7.17
N ASP A 98 17.88 -6.05 7.14
CA ASP A 98 16.76 -6.87 6.72
C ASP A 98 15.70 -6.84 7.83
N THR A 99 14.81 -5.87 7.65
CA THR A 99 13.53 -5.78 8.33
C THR A 99 12.52 -6.47 7.43
N TYR A 100 11.46 -7.05 7.99
CA TYR A 100 10.40 -7.78 7.29
C TYR A 100 9.64 -6.96 6.21
N LYS A 101 10.19 -5.89 5.64
CA LYS A 101 9.54 -4.94 4.75
C LYS A 101 8.84 -5.61 3.55
N HIS A 102 7.61 -5.19 3.31
CA HIS A 102 6.85 -5.55 2.12
C HIS A 102 7.30 -4.77 0.87
N LYS A 103 7.04 -5.33 -0.31
CA LYS A 103 7.51 -4.80 -1.60
C LYS A 103 6.45 -3.91 -2.26
N GLY A 104 6.81 -2.64 -2.48
CA GLY A 104 6.18 -1.74 -3.45
C GLY A 104 4.76 -1.26 -3.10
N ILE A 105 4.51 0.02 -3.37
CA ILE A 105 3.18 0.62 -3.28
C ILE A 105 2.46 0.36 -4.60
N LYS A 106 1.23 -0.16 -4.53
CA LYS A 106 0.33 -0.34 -5.67
C LYS A 106 -0.76 0.71 -5.62
N THR A 107 -1.08 1.26 -6.79
CA THR A 107 -2.17 2.22 -6.95
C THR A 107 -3.48 1.47 -7.08
N ASN A 108 -4.53 1.93 -6.39
CA ASN A 108 -5.87 1.40 -6.54
C ASN A 108 -6.33 1.56 -8.00
N PRO A 109 -6.84 0.51 -8.68
CA PRO A 109 -7.31 0.62 -10.07
C PRO A 109 -8.32 1.77 -10.30
N TRP A 110 -9.12 2.10 -9.29
CA TRP A 110 -10.10 3.20 -9.36
C TRP A 110 -9.47 4.60 -9.37
N SER A 111 -8.18 4.74 -9.00
CA SER A 111 -7.46 6.01 -9.07
C SER A 111 -7.33 6.51 -10.52
N GLY A 112 -7.20 5.59 -11.48
CA GLY A 112 -7.15 5.93 -12.90
C GLY A 112 -8.46 6.54 -13.38
N ALA A 113 -9.58 5.89 -13.06
CA ALA A 113 -10.92 6.39 -13.40
C ALA A 113 -11.21 7.75 -12.74
N TRP A 114 -10.81 7.93 -11.48
CA TRP A 114 -11.02 9.18 -10.75
C TRP A 114 -10.21 10.34 -11.32
N ASN A 115 -8.95 10.11 -11.71
CA ASN A 115 -8.15 11.13 -12.38
C ASN A 115 -8.78 11.58 -13.71
N VAL A 116 -9.26 10.63 -14.52
CA VAL A 116 -9.94 10.94 -15.78
C VAL A 116 -11.22 11.75 -15.54
N ALA A 117 -12.02 11.36 -14.54
CA ALA A 117 -13.23 12.09 -14.17
C ALA A 117 -12.94 13.56 -13.77
N TRP A 118 -11.88 13.79 -12.99
CA TRP A 118 -11.46 15.15 -12.62
C TRP A 118 -10.99 15.98 -13.81
N VAL A 119 -10.22 15.39 -14.71
CA VAL A 119 -9.75 16.08 -15.92
C VAL A 119 -10.94 16.47 -16.81
N LEU A 120 -11.93 15.59 -16.98
CA LEU A 120 -13.15 15.90 -17.72
C LEU A 120 -13.97 17.01 -17.04
N ALA A 121 -14.17 16.93 -15.72
CA ALA A 121 -14.88 17.96 -14.97
C ALA A 121 -14.19 19.32 -15.07
N LEU A 122 -12.86 19.36 -14.95
CA LEU A 122 -12.07 20.58 -15.13
C LEU A 122 -12.20 21.12 -16.56
N GLY A 123 -12.13 20.25 -17.58
CA GLY A 123 -12.32 20.64 -18.97
C GLY A 123 -13.68 21.28 -19.22
N VAL A 124 -14.75 20.72 -18.66
CA VAL A 124 -16.12 21.28 -18.77
C VAL A 124 -16.22 22.61 -18.03
N CYS A 125 -15.70 22.71 -16.80
CA CYS A 125 -15.71 23.96 -16.03
C CYS A 125 -14.93 25.07 -16.75
N LEU A 126 -13.77 24.75 -17.31
CA LEU A 126 -12.96 25.69 -18.10
C LEU A 126 -13.65 26.07 -19.41
N GLY A 127 -14.34 25.13 -20.07
CA GLY A 127 -15.14 25.41 -21.26
C GLY A 127 -16.26 26.42 -20.99
N TYR A 128 -17.06 26.19 -19.95
CA TYR A 128 -18.12 27.14 -19.53
C TYR A 128 -17.55 28.48 -19.06
N SER A 129 -16.38 28.46 -18.40
CA SER A 129 -15.71 29.69 -18.00
C SER A 129 -15.23 30.48 -19.21
N ALA A 130 -14.68 29.80 -20.22
CA ALA A 130 -14.26 30.42 -21.48
C ALA A 130 -15.46 30.99 -22.26
N GLU A 131 -16.57 30.25 -22.33
CA GLU A 131 -17.81 30.73 -22.95
C GLU A 131 -18.35 31.97 -22.24
N GLY A 132 -18.45 31.93 -20.90
CA GLY A 132 -18.86 33.07 -20.09
C GLY A 132 -17.90 34.27 -20.22
N PHE A 133 -16.59 34.02 -20.33
CA PHE A 133 -15.61 35.08 -20.58
C PHE A 133 -15.81 35.70 -21.97
N THR A 134 -15.97 34.88 -23.02
CA THR A 134 -16.20 35.40 -24.39
C THR A 134 -17.50 36.19 -24.52
N ASP A 135 -18.57 35.81 -23.80
CA ASP A 135 -19.83 36.56 -23.78
C ASP A 135 -19.69 37.89 -23.01
N LEU A 136 -18.95 37.89 -21.89
CA LEU A 136 -18.64 39.12 -21.13
C LEU A 136 -17.85 40.14 -21.95
N PHE A 137 -16.92 39.69 -22.80
CA PHE A 137 -16.13 40.54 -23.70
C PHE A 137 -16.82 40.82 -25.04
N GLY A 138 -18.07 40.38 -25.24
CA GLY A 138 -18.83 40.62 -26.46
C GLY A 138 -18.25 39.95 -27.72
N LEU A 139 -17.32 39.01 -27.55
CA LEU A 139 -16.70 38.24 -28.61
C LEU A 139 -17.60 37.07 -29.01
N LYS A 140 -18.78 37.38 -29.55
CA LYS A 140 -19.65 36.35 -30.12
C LYS A 140 -19.01 35.84 -31.40
N LEU A 141 -18.61 34.56 -31.41
CA LEU A 141 -18.32 33.82 -32.63
C LEU A 141 -19.58 33.84 -33.50
N LYS A 142 -19.65 34.80 -34.44
CA LYS A 142 -20.66 34.75 -35.50
C LYS A 142 -20.40 33.48 -36.30
N LYS A 143 -21.46 32.68 -36.47
CA LYS A 143 -21.47 31.50 -37.31
C LYS A 143 -20.86 31.88 -38.67
N ILE A 144 -19.85 31.14 -39.13
CA ILE A 144 -19.31 31.35 -40.47
C ILE A 144 -20.46 31.09 -41.45
N GLU A 145 -20.98 32.16 -42.06
CA GLU A 145 -21.96 32.05 -43.13
C GLU A 145 -21.26 31.37 -44.32
N HIS A 146 -21.65 30.12 -44.59
CA HIS A 146 -21.30 29.50 -45.85
C HIS A 146 -22.11 30.18 -46.94
N TYR A 147 -21.53 31.18 -47.60
CA TYR A 147 -22.02 31.68 -48.89
C TYR A 147 -21.70 30.62 -49.94
N GLY A 148 -22.56 29.62 -50.05
CA GLY A 148 -22.63 28.77 -51.23
C GLY A 148 -23.27 29.58 -52.36
N HIS A 149 -22.43 30.13 -53.23
CA HIS A 149 -22.77 30.49 -54.60
C HIS A 149 -22.16 29.45 -55.55
#